data_AF-A0A9P4QUV4-F1
#
_entry.id   AF-A0A9P4QUV4-F1
#
_cell.length_a   1.000
_cell.length_b   1.000
_cell.length_c   1.000
_cell.angle_alpha   90.00
_cell.angle_beta   90.00
_cell.angle_gamma   90.00
#
_symmetry.space_group_name_H-M   'P 1'
#
loop_
_entity.id
_entity.type
_entity.pdbx_description
1 polymer ?
#
loop_
_entity_poly.entity_id
_entity_poly.type
_entity_poly.pdbx_seq_one_letter_code
_entity_poly.pdbx_strand_id
1 'polypeptide(L)'
;MVADVPSAGSTDWQTDQLFRLGGLESESAKQWFNDLRSDAHRVVDSRPQIGRRTRVAVLDSGIDWSHPCFQDAIAESRIVAKSFLQQGIPGDVDSNGHGTHTAHLVLKTTPHSKLFIARVYEHGTEEEFDNNISSVVQAIKWATEQNVDIITMSLGYRCENASIKAALRDAFHKGIILFAAASNSGVNPRFPISFPANIRQVICIHSSDGDGNPSLRNPPSTHDCNLAILGEGVAAAWPQDLFTEREDKLRVASGSSVATPIAAGLAALIIEYASQGGSALEIVTKWKRLKHCDEIRKLFQSMTRERAGYLSIAPSSLFDYHGEDMHQRVCGRIADILDSL
;
A
#
# COMPACT_ATOMS: atom_id res chain seq x y z
N MET A 1 36.92 42.81 -1.59
CA MET A 1 36.26 42.13 -0.46
C MET A 1 35.00 41.50 -1.02
N VAL A 2 35.07 40.20 -1.28
CA VAL A 2 33.99 39.41 -1.89
C VAL A 2 33.05 39.04 -0.75
N ALA A 3 31.77 39.37 -0.89
CA ALA A 3 30.74 39.00 0.07
C ALA A 3 30.41 37.51 -0.09
N ASP A 4 30.49 36.77 1.02
CA ASP A 4 30.13 35.36 1.11
C ASP A 4 28.62 35.17 0.86
N VAL A 5 28.30 34.25 -0.04
CA VAL A 5 26.96 33.71 -0.25
C VAL A 5 26.80 32.52 0.73
N PRO A 6 25.72 32.43 1.52
CA PRO A 6 25.53 31.31 2.42
C PRO A 6 25.31 30.02 1.63
N SER A 7 26.03 28.96 2.01
CA SER A 7 25.89 27.61 1.47
C SER A 7 24.46 27.10 1.68
N ALA A 8 23.76 26.85 0.58
CA ALA A 8 22.49 26.13 0.58
C ALA A 8 22.68 24.76 1.24
N GLY A 9 21.87 24.48 2.26
CA GLY A 9 21.78 23.18 2.89
C GLY A 9 21.47 22.10 1.87
N SER A 10 22.01 20.91 2.10
CA SER A 10 21.83 19.70 1.30
C SER A 10 20.34 19.34 1.17
N THR A 11 19.70 19.80 0.10
CA THR A 11 18.40 19.28 -0.33
C THR A 11 18.60 17.88 -0.89
N ASP A 12 17.97 16.92 -0.23
CA ASP A 12 18.00 15.50 -0.51
C ASP A 12 17.15 15.18 -1.75
N TRP A 13 17.68 15.42 -2.94
CA TRP A 13 16.99 15.23 -4.24
C TRP A 13 16.71 13.74 -4.56
N GLN A 14 17.29 12.80 -3.81
CA GLN A 14 17.25 11.36 -4.13
C GLN A 14 15.99 10.67 -3.58
N THR A 15 15.44 11.11 -2.45
CA THR A 15 14.19 10.58 -1.87
C THR A 15 12.93 11.14 -2.55
N ASP A 16 13.06 12.27 -3.26
CA ASP A 16 11.95 13.00 -3.93
C ASP A 16 11.36 12.23 -5.15
N GLN A 17 12.03 11.19 -5.64
CA GLN A 17 11.51 10.33 -6.70
C GLN A 17 10.45 9.33 -6.21
N LEU A 18 10.54 8.87 -4.96
CA LEU A 18 9.60 7.91 -4.40
C LEU A 18 8.41 8.61 -3.73
N PHE A 19 8.62 9.68 -2.97
CA PHE A 19 7.57 10.48 -2.31
C PHE A 19 8.14 11.79 -1.78
N ARG A 20 7.27 12.77 -1.54
CA ARG A 20 7.67 14.03 -0.89
C ARG A 20 7.56 13.91 0.61
N LEU A 21 8.62 14.30 1.30
CA LEU A 21 8.70 14.35 2.75
C LEU A 21 8.44 15.77 3.28
N GLY A 22 7.84 15.84 4.48
CA GLY A 22 7.72 17.06 5.27
C GLY A 22 6.30 17.65 5.34
N GLY A 23 6.18 18.75 6.08
CA GLY A 23 4.91 19.38 6.41
C GLY A 23 4.22 18.77 7.62
N LEU A 24 3.06 19.33 7.98
CA LEU A 24 2.16 18.77 8.98
C LEU A 24 1.24 17.75 8.32
N GLU A 25 0.81 16.75 9.08
CA GLU A 25 -0.22 15.81 8.62
C GLU A 25 -1.49 16.60 8.31
N SER A 26 -2.10 16.36 7.14
CA SER A 26 -3.30 17.08 6.75
C SER A 26 -4.49 16.67 7.62
N GLU A 27 -5.35 17.63 7.97
CA GLU A 27 -6.57 17.33 8.74
C GLU A 27 -7.50 16.38 7.97
N SER A 28 -7.58 16.52 6.63
CA SER A 28 -8.31 15.60 5.78
C SER A 28 -7.76 14.17 5.84
N ALA A 29 -6.43 13.97 5.93
CA ALA A 29 -5.84 12.64 6.08
C ALA A 29 -6.15 12.04 7.45
N LYS A 30 -6.09 12.84 8.52
CA LYS A 30 -6.48 12.40 9.87
C LYS A 30 -7.94 11.96 9.90
N GLN A 31 -8.82 12.78 9.33
CA GLN A 31 -10.25 12.50 9.27
C GLN A 31 -10.51 11.20 8.49
N TRP A 32 -9.86 11.01 7.33
CA TRP A 32 -10.00 9.79 6.53
C TRP A 32 -9.69 8.52 7.33
N PHE A 33 -8.62 8.50 8.13
CA PHE A 33 -8.31 7.35 8.99
C PHE A 33 -9.27 7.22 10.18
N ASN A 34 -9.79 8.32 10.72
CA ASN A 34 -10.78 8.30 11.79
C ASN A 34 -12.10 7.71 11.30
N ASP A 35 -12.54 8.08 10.10
CA ASP A 35 -13.75 7.54 9.46
C ASP A 35 -13.57 6.04 9.22
N LEU A 36 -12.44 5.62 8.63
CA LEU A 36 -12.16 4.19 8.43
C LEU A 36 -12.19 3.40 9.74
N ARG A 37 -11.66 3.96 10.84
CA ARG A 37 -11.67 3.33 12.16
C ARG A 37 -13.09 3.22 12.71
N SER A 38 -13.87 4.29 12.59
CA SER A 38 -15.27 4.33 13.03
C SER A 38 -16.12 3.28 12.30
N ASP A 39 -15.97 3.23 10.98
CA ASP A 39 -16.89 2.50 10.11
C ASP A 39 -16.53 1.01 9.98
N ALA A 40 -15.23 0.68 9.97
CA ALA A 40 -14.76 -0.67 9.66
C ALA A 40 -13.96 -1.35 10.78
N HIS A 41 -13.11 -0.62 11.52
CA HIS A 41 -12.22 -1.25 12.52
C HIS A 41 -12.99 -1.89 13.66
N ARG A 42 -14.11 -1.32 14.08
CA ARG A 42 -14.95 -1.87 15.16
C ARG A 42 -15.36 -3.33 14.94
N VAL A 43 -15.61 -3.72 13.68
CA VAL A 43 -15.91 -5.11 13.33
C VAL A 43 -14.65 -5.95 13.43
N VAL A 44 -13.57 -5.53 12.78
CA VAL A 44 -12.34 -6.34 12.75
C VAL A 44 -11.59 -6.41 14.09
N ASP A 45 -11.84 -5.49 15.01
CA ASP A 45 -11.32 -5.50 16.38
C ASP A 45 -12.09 -6.47 17.29
N SER A 46 -13.36 -6.73 17.00
CA SER A 46 -14.19 -7.71 17.72
C SER A 46 -13.88 -9.18 17.34
N ARG A 47 -12.83 -9.38 16.54
CA ARG A 47 -12.43 -10.64 15.93
C ARG A 47 -12.37 -11.81 16.91
N PRO A 48 -13.13 -12.90 16.67
CA PRO A 48 -12.87 -14.16 17.35
C PRO A 48 -11.50 -14.71 16.91
N GLN A 49 -10.71 -15.21 17.85
CA GLN A 49 -9.30 -15.64 17.68
C GLN A 49 -9.05 -16.75 16.61
N ILE A 50 -10.09 -17.23 15.91
CA ILE A 50 -10.11 -18.51 15.19
C ILE A 50 -9.94 -18.34 13.65
N GLY A 51 -9.88 -17.10 13.12
CA GLY A 51 -9.65 -16.86 11.69
C GLY A 51 -8.16 -16.82 11.27
N ARG A 52 -7.84 -17.06 10.00
CA ARG A 52 -6.51 -16.73 9.43
C ARG A 52 -6.46 -15.24 9.10
N ARG A 53 -5.49 -14.50 9.65
CA ARG A 53 -5.23 -13.08 9.33
C ARG A 53 -4.93 -12.91 7.83
N THR A 54 -5.32 -11.79 7.23
CA THR A 54 -4.91 -11.46 5.86
C THR A 54 -3.41 -11.22 5.83
N ARG A 55 -2.75 -11.73 4.78
CA ARG A 55 -1.30 -11.70 4.64
C ARG A 55 -0.90 -10.73 3.55
N VAL A 56 -0.12 -9.71 3.90
CA VAL A 56 0.28 -8.64 2.98
C VAL A 56 1.79 -8.64 2.86
N ALA A 57 2.31 -8.82 1.65
CA ALA A 57 3.72 -8.62 1.36
C ALA A 57 4.00 -7.18 0.96
N VAL A 58 5.02 -6.60 1.56
CA VAL A 58 5.50 -5.24 1.31
C VAL A 58 6.87 -5.35 0.67
N LEU A 59 6.99 -5.05 -0.62
CA LEU A 59 8.26 -5.06 -1.36
C LEU A 59 8.82 -3.64 -1.37
N ASP A 60 9.80 -3.38 -0.51
CA ASP A 60 10.22 -2.01 -0.18
C ASP A 60 11.66 -1.99 0.39
N SER A 61 12.04 -0.97 1.16
CA SER A 61 13.41 -0.78 1.69
C SER A 61 13.72 -1.51 3.00
N GLY A 62 12.75 -2.18 3.62
CA GLY A 62 12.93 -2.92 4.89
C GLY A 62 11.93 -2.50 5.97
N ILE A 63 12.28 -2.76 7.24
CA ILE A 63 11.51 -2.30 8.41
C ILE A 63 12.42 -1.87 9.58
N ASP A 64 12.04 -0.82 10.32
CA ASP A 64 12.56 -0.53 11.67
C ASP A 64 11.83 -1.39 12.71
N TRP A 65 12.45 -2.49 13.10
CA TRP A 65 11.95 -3.41 14.13
C TRP A 65 11.77 -2.78 15.52
N SER A 66 12.46 -1.67 15.80
CA SER A 66 12.40 -1.00 17.11
C SER A 66 11.25 0.01 17.23
N HIS A 67 10.57 0.31 16.12
CA HIS A 67 9.55 1.35 16.09
C HIS A 67 8.32 0.96 16.92
N PRO A 68 7.82 1.84 17.83
CA PRO A 68 6.68 1.54 18.70
C PRO A 68 5.40 1.10 17.97
N CYS A 69 5.13 1.66 16.79
CA CYS A 69 3.97 1.29 15.96
C CYS A 69 3.92 -0.18 15.53
N PHE A 70 5.02 -0.94 15.66
CA PHE A 70 5.05 -2.36 15.31
C PHE A 70 5.09 -3.30 16.51
N GLN A 71 5.14 -2.78 17.74
CA GLN A 71 5.36 -3.61 18.94
C GLN A 71 4.32 -4.73 19.07
N ASP A 72 3.03 -4.42 18.90
CA ASP A 72 1.96 -5.42 18.99
C ASP A 72 2.07 -6.47 17.87
N ALA A 73 2.37 -6.04 16.64
CA ALA A 73 2.53 -6.94 15.52
C ALA A 73 3.75 -7.86 15.68
N ILE A 74 4.84 -7.36 16.28
CA ILE A 74 6.03 -8.14 16.58
C ILE A 74 5.74 -9.14 17.71
N ALA A 75 5.13 -8.68 18.81
CA ALA A 75 4.77 -9.52 19.96
C ALA A 75 3.86 -10.70 19.55
N GLU A 76 2.96 -10.48 18.58
CA GLU A 76 2.09 -11.51 18.02
C GLU A 76 2.71 -12.32 16.86
N SER A 77 4.00 -12.14 16.54
CA SER A 77 4.67 -12.79 15.40
C SER A 77 3.93 -12.58 14.06
N ARG A 78 3.37 -11.38 13.88
CA ARG A 78 2.67 -10.92 12.67
C ARG A 78 3.58 -10.21 11.67
N ILE A 79 4.87 -10.11 11.92
CA ILE A 79 5.83 -9.58 10.94
C ILE A 79 6.87 -10.67 10.66
N VAL A 80 7.04 -10.97 9.38
CA VAL A 80 8.15 -11.78 8.86
C VAL A 80 8.87 -10.91 7.86
N ALA A 81 10.20 -10.81 7.95
CA ALA A 81 10.96 -10.02 7.00
C ALA A 81 12.15 -10.80 6.45
N LYS A 82 12.56 -10.42 5.23
CA LYS A 82 13.68 -11.01 4.51
C LYS A 82 14.27 -9.98 3.55
N SER A 83 15.61 -9.91 3.50
CA SER A 83 16.32 -9.13 2.50
C SER A 83 16.66 -9.96 1.27
N PHE A 84 16.53 -9.34 0.10
CA PHE A 84 16.88 -9.88 -1.20
C PHE A 84 18.04 -9.13 -1.87
N LEU A 85 18.67 -8.21 -1.13
CA LEU A 85 19.86 -7.50 -1.57
C LEU A 85 21.08 -8.43 -1.58
N GLN A 86 22.11 -8.04 -2.34
CA GLN A 86 23.33 -8.84 -2.48
C GLN A 86 24.08 -9.01 -1.15
N GLN A 87 24.95 -10.02 -1.07
CA GLN A 87 25.68 -10.36 0.15
C GLN A 87 26.57 -9.20 0.62
N GLY A 88 26.50 -8.89 1.92
CA GLY A 88 27.28 -7.83 2.57
C GLY A 88 26.44 -6.67 3.10
N ILE A 89 25.19 -6.54 2.68
CA ILE A 89 24.25 -5.52 3.19
C ILE A 89 23.54 -6.07 4.44
N PRO A 90 23.54 -5.36 5.58
CA PRO A 90 22.94 -5.85 6.81
C PRO A 90 21.42 -6.03 6.69
N GLY A 91 20.93 -7.25 6.93
CA GLY A 91 19.55 -7.58 7.33
C GLY A 91 18.39 -6.99 6.53
N ASP A 92 17.21 -7.12 7.12
CA ASP A 92 15.91 -6.58 6.69
C ASP A 92 15.62 -5.18 7.28
N VAL A 93 16.64 -4.57 7.90
CA VAL A 93 16.59 -3.24 8.51
C VAL A 93 16.41 -2.17 7.45
N ASP A 94 15.55 -1.20 7.74
CA ASP A 94 15.28 -0.07 6.85
C ASP A 94 16.24 1.10 7.08
N SER A 95 17.19 1.30 6.16
CA SER A 95 18.08 2.46 6.14
C SER A 95 17.57 3.62 5.27
N ASN A 96 16.39 3.48 4.65
CA ASN A 96 15.76 4.51 3.82
C ASN A 96 14.63 5.23 4.55
N GLY A 97 13.81 4.46 5.26
CA GLY A 97 12.59 4.86 5.94
C GLY A 97 11.29 4.65 5.18
N HIS A 98 11.35 4.48 3.85
CA HIS A 98 10.16 4.26 3.04
C HIS A 98 9.45 2.94 3.38
N GLY A 99 10.17 1.84 3.56
CA GLY A 99 9.60 0.54 3.88
C GLY A 99 8.89 0.51 5.24
N THR A 100 9.48 1.16 6.23
CA THR A 100 8.89 1.39 7.56
C THR A 100 7.60 2.22 7.44
N HIS A 101 7.63 3.28 6.65
CA HIS A 101 6.47 4.12 6.39
C HIS A 101 5.34 3.31 5.70
N THR A 102 5.66 2.61 4.62
CA THR A 102 4.77 1.74 3.85
C THR A 102 4.17 0.63 4.73
N ALA A 103 4.98 -0.06 5.53
CA ALA A 103 4.52 -1.12 6.43
C ALA A 103 3.54 -0.60 7.49
N HIS A 104 3.81 0.58 8.07
CA HIS A 104 2.88 1.19 9.01
C HIS A 104 1.58 1.61 8.34
N LEU A 105 1.59 2.14 7.11
CA LEU A 105 0.35 2.46 6.39
C LEU A 105 -0.54 1.25 6.16
N VAL A 106 0.05 0.09 5.83
CA VAL A 106 -0.71 -1.17 5.74
C VAL A 106 -1.39 -1.48 7.07
N LEU A 107 -0.64 -1.46 8.19
CA LEU A 107 -1.20 -1.75 9.52
C LEU A 107 -2.18 -0.68 10.02
N LYS A 108 -1.98 0.60 9.70
CA LYS A 108 -2.90 1.69 10.03
C LYS A 108 -4.25 1.51 9.33
N THR A 109 -4.25 0.84 8.17
CA THR A 109 -5.47 0.53 7.40
C THR A 109 -6.09 -0.82 7.80
N THR A 110 -5.27 -1.85 8.03
CA THR A 110 -5.67 -3.21 8.42
C THR A 110 -4.89 -3.72 9.65
N PRO A 111 -5.27 -3.28 10.87
CA PRO A 111 -4.46 -3.45 12.10
C PRO A 111 -4.04 -4.89 12.42
N HIS A 112 -4.90 -5.83 12.03
CA HIS A 112 -4.80 -7.25 12.37
C HIS A 112 -4.08 -8.10 11.32
N SER A 113 -3.62 -7.51 10.22
CA SER A 113 -2.95 -8.25 9.16
C SER A 113 -1.59 -8.81 9.59
N LYS A 114 -1.11 -9.81 8.85
CA LYS A 114 0.25 -10.35 8.96
C LYS A 114 1.10 -9.81 7.80
N LEU A 115 2.21 -9.16 8.11
CA LEU A 115 3.12 -8.57 7.13
C LEU A 115 4.25 -9.53 6.74
N PHE A 116 4.62 -9.46 5.46
CA PHE A 116 5.77 -10.12 4.85
C PHE A 116 6.65 -9.06 4.20
N ILE A 117 7.61 -8.53 4.94
CA ILE A 117 8.49 -7.45 4.47
C ILE A 117 9.60 -8.04 3.61
N ALA A 118 9.66 -7.66 2.35
CA ALA A 118 10.74 -8.01 1.45
C ALA A 118 11.56 -6.76 1.15
N ARG A 119 12.79 -6.71 1.67
CA ARG A 119 13.72 -5.63 1.35
C ARG A 119 14.33 -5.87 -0.03
N VAL A 120 14.11 -4.96 -0.97
CA VAL A 120 14.52 -5.08 -2.38
C VAL A 120 15.38 -3.92 -2.89
N TYR A 121 15.57 -2.88 -2.08
CA TYR A 121 16.49 -1.77 -2.32
C TYR A 121 16.93 -1.15 -0.98
N GLU A 122 17.93 -0.28 -1.02
CA GLU A 122 18.49 0.45 0.12
C GLU A 122 18.27 1.96 0.01
N HIS A 123 18.51 2.56 -1.16
CA HIS A 123 18.41 4.01 -1.36
C HIS A 123 17.22 4.43 -2.21
N GLY A 124 16.74 3.54 -3.10
CA GLY A 124 15.59 3.80 -3.95
C GLY A 124 15.91 4.65 -5.16
N THR A 125 17.16 4.59 -5.65
CA THR A 125 17.58 5.28 -6.87
C THR A 125 17.20 4.48 -8.11
N GLU A 126 17.03 5.18 -9.24
CA GLU A 126 16.74 4.53 -10.54
C GLU A 126 17.81 3.48 -10.91
N GLU A 127 19.09 3.82 -10.72
CA GLU A 127 20.22 2.89 -10.95
C GLU A 127 20.15 1.66 -10.04
N GLU A 128 19.79 1.84 -8.78
CA GLU A 128 19.66 0.72 -7.85
C GLU A 128 18.51 -0.20 -8.26
N PHE A 129 17.35 0.35 -8.63
CA PHE A 129 16.22 -0.44 -9.09
C PHE A 129 16.58 -1.29 -10.33
N ASP A 130 17.28 -0.70 -11.30
CA ASP A 130 17.74 -1.39 -12.50
C ASP A 130 18.77 -2.50 -12.21
N ASN A 131 19.61 -2.30 -11.19
CA ASN A 131 20.58 -3.31 -10.74
C ASN A 131 19.95 -4.41 -9.86
N ASN A 132 18.84 -4.11 -9.18
CA ASN A 132 18.16 -5.01 -8.23
C ASN A 132 16.94 -5.73 -8.83
N ILE A 133 16.82 -5.81 -10.16
CA ILE A 133 15.75 -6.57 -10.84
C ILE A 133 15.64 -8.01 -10.30
N SER A 134 16.79 -8.67 -10.09
CA SER A 134 16.80 -10.05 -9.57
C SER A 134 16.25 -10.13 -8.14
N SER A 135 16.54 -9.14 -7.30
CA SER A 135 16.02 -9.02 -5.93
C SER A 135 14.50 -8.88 -5.92
N VAL A 136 13.93 -8.03 -6.78
CA VAL A 136 12.48 -7.86 -6.91
C VAL A 136 11.80 -9.14 -7.41
N VAL A 137 12.38 -9.83 -8.41
CA VAL A 137 11.87 -11.12 -8.89
C VAL A 137 11.88 -12.17 -7.79
N GLN A 138 12.96 -12.28 -7.01
CA GLN A 138 13.05 -13.24 -5.91
C GLN A 138 12.09 -12.89 -4.76
N ALA A 139 11.88 -11.61 -4.47
CA ALA A 139 10.92 -11.15 -3.47
C ALA A 139 9.47 -11.50 -3.85
N ILE A 140 9.08 -11.31 -5.12
CA ILE A 140 7.75 -11.71 -5.62
C ILE A 140 7.56 -13.22 -5.47
N LYS A 141 8.57 -14.01 -5.85
CA LYS A 141 8.53 -15.47 -5.71
C LYS A 141 8.44 -15.89 -4.25
N TRP A 142 9.22 -15.30 -3.36
CA TRP A 142 9.14 -15.56 -1.94
C TRP A 142 7.77 -15.23 -1.37
N ALA A 143 7.21 -14.04 -1.65
CA ALA A 143 5.87 -13.67 -1.21
C ALA A 143 4.82 -14.68 -1.71
N THR A 144 4.98 -15.13 -2.95
CA THR A 144 4.14 -16.17 -3.56
C THR A 144 4.26 -17.52 -2.85
N GLU A 145 5.48 -17.96 -2.52
CA GLU A 145 5.76 -19.18 -1.75
C GLU A 145 5.24 -19.08 -0.31
N GLN A 146 5.30 -17.88 0.26
CA GLN A 146 4.68 -17.61 1.54
C GLN A 146 3.15 -17.72 1.45
N ASN A 147 2.51 -17.75 0.28
CA ASN A 147 1.05 -17.79 0.14
C ASN A 147 0.40 -16.57 0.84
N VAL A 148 0.91 -15.39 0.49
CA VAL A 148 0.29 -14.11 0.85
C VAL A 148 -0.97 -13.88 0.04
N ASP A 149 -1.87 -13.04 0.54
CA ASP A 149 -3.09 -12.67 -0.18
C ASP A 149 -2.85 -11.44 -1.08
N ILE A 150 -1.98 -10.53 -0.65
CA ILE A 150 -1.71 -9.25 -1.32
C ILE A 150 -0.20 -9.01 -1.41
N ILE A 151 0.28 -8.47 -2.54
CA ILE A 151 1.61 -7.88 -2.71
C ILE A 151 1.41 -6.39 -3.03
N THR A 152 2.01 -5.51 -2.23
CA THR A 152 2.08 -4.07 -2.49
C THR A 152 3.49 -3.66 -2.86
N MET A 153 3.60 -2.86 -3.92
CA MET A 153 4.86 -2.37 -4.48
C MET A 153 4.80 -0.85 -4.62
N SER A 154 5.42 -0.14 -3.69
CA SER A 154 5.56 1.32 -3.75
C SER A 154 6.79 1.74 -4.55
N LEU A 155 7.06 1.03 -5.65
CA LEU A 155 8.20 1.21 -6.56
C LEU A 155 7.75 1.12 -8.02
N GLY A 156 8.58 1.59 -8.94
CA GLY A 156 8.28 1.50 -10.37
C GLY A 156 9.50 1.71 -11.26
N TYR A 157 9.37 1.24 -12.49
CA TYR A 157 10.36 1.25 -13.54
C TYR A 157 9.83 2.01 -14.76
N ARG A 158 10.72 2.66 -15.51
CA ARG A 158 10.35 3.32 -16.77
C ARG A 158 10.02 2.34 -17.88
N CYS A 159 10.70 1.19 -17.88
CA CYS A 159 10.60 0.17 -18.91
C CYS A 159 10.06 -1.12 -18.32
N GLU A 160 9.28 -1.85 -19.13
CA GLU A 160 8.83 -3.18 -18.76
C GLU A 160 10.03 -4.14 -18.64
N ASN A 161 10.04 -4.93 -17.57
CA ASN A 161 10.99 -6.03 -17.40
C ASN A 161 10.27 -7.38 -17.50
N ALA A 162 10.68 -8.21 -18.46
CA ALA A 162 10.04 -9.50 -18.73
C ALA A 162 10.08 -10.46 -17.53
N SER A 163 11.16 -10.45 -16.75
CA SER A 163 11.32 -11.33 -15.59
C SER A 163 10.40 -10.93 -14.44
N ILE A 164 10.27 -9.63 -14.16
CA ILE A 164 9.32 -9.12 -13.16
C ILE A 164 7.90 -9.42 -13.62
N LYS A 165 7.57 -9.13 -14.89
CA LYS A 165 6.23 -9.40 -15.45
C LYS A 165 5.86 -10.88 -15.37
N ALA A 166 6.80 -11.79 -15.64
CA ALA A 166 6.58 -13.21 -15.49
C ALA A 166 6.30 -13.60 -14.03
N ALA A 167 7.08 -13.10 -13.07
CA ALA A 167 6.87 -13.38 -11.65
C ALA A 167 5.51 -12.83 -11.15
N LEU A 168 5.14 -11.62 -11.54
CA LEU A 168 3.84 -11.03 -11.23
C LEU A 168 2.69 -11.81 -11.85
N ARG A 169 2.84 -12.25 -13.10
CA ARG A 169 1.85 -13.10 -13.77
C ARG A 169 1.66 -14.42 -13.01
N ASP A 170 2.73 -15.04 -12.53
CA ASP A 170 2.63 -16.29 -11.76
C ASP A 170 1.95 -16.08 -10.40
N ALA A 171 2.23 -14.96 -9.72
CA ALA A 171 1.55 -14.55 -8.50
C ALA A 171 0.04 -14.29 -8.75
N PHE A 172 -0.29 -13.58 -9.82
CA PHE A 172 -1.67 -13.30 -10.24
C PHE A 172 -2.47 -14.60 -10.48
N HIS A 173 -1.91 -15.57 -11.22
CA HIS A 173 -2.59 -16.85 -11.47
C HIS A 173 -2.80 -17.69 -10.19
N LYS A 174 -2.07 -17.41 -9.12
CA LYS A 174 -2.27 -18.02 -7.80
C LYS A 174 -3.31 -17.28 -6.94
N GLY A 175 -3.95 -16.24 -7.47
CA GLY A 175 -4.94 -15.45 -6.75
C GLY A 175 -4.32 -14.45 -5.77
N ILE A 176 -3.08 -14.01 -6.02
CA ILE A 176 -2.46 -12.95 -5.23
C ILE A 176 -2.85 -11.61 -5.84
N ILE A 177 -3.37 -10.71 -5.00
CA ILE A 177 -3.74 -9.37 -5.41
C ILE A 177 -2.48 -8.51 -5.48
N LEU A 178 -2.29 -7.78 -6.58
CA LEU A 178 -1.08 -7.01 -6.84
C LEU A 178 -1.42 -5.52 -6.91
N PHE A 179 -0.73 -4.71 -6.12
CA PHE A 179 -0.85 -3.25 -6.14
C PHE A 179 0.49 -2.60 -6.50
N ALA A 180 0.45 -1.55 -7.32
CA ALA A 180 1.62 -0.73 -7.60
C ALA A 180 1.28 0.76 -7.77
N ALA A 181 2.23 1.60 -7.37
CA ALA A 181 2.16 3.04 -7.49
C ALA A 181 2.17 3.48 -8.96
N ALA A 182 1.24 4.36 -9.35
CA ALA A 182 1.12 4.84 -10.72
C ALA A 182 2.39 5.57 -11.22
N SER A 183 2.85 6.54 -10.43
CA SER A 183 4.10 7.34 -10.55
C SER A 183 3.85 8.65 -9.78
N ASN A 184 4.91 9.33 -9.34
CA ASN A 184 4.83 10.68 -8.73
C ASN A 184 5.40 11.80 -9.59
N SER A 185 6.01 11.46 -10.73
CA SER A 185 6.83 12.41 -11.47
C SER A 185 6.59 12.36 -12.98
N GLY A 186 5.52 11.67 -13.44
CA GLY A 186 5.12 11.61 -14.85
C GLY A 186 6.28 11.29 -15.79
N VAL A 187 7.25 10.49 -15.34
CA VAL A 187 8.66 10.52 -15.79
C VAL A 187 8.88 10.02 -17.22
N ASN A 188 7.82 9.79 -17.97
CA ASN A 188 7.89 9.54 -19.39
C ASN A 188 6.66 10.13 -20.10
N PRO A 189 6.81 11.18 -20.93
CA PRO A 189 5.69 11.74 -21.68
C PRO A 189 5.08 10.76 -22.69
N ARG A 190 5.76 9.64 -23.02
CA ARG A 190 5.19 8.55 -23.84
C ARG A 190 4.49 7.47 -23.03
N PHE A 191 4.89 7.23 -21.77
CA PHE A 191 4.33 6.18 -20.90
C PHE A 191 4.21 6.74 -19.47
N PRO A 192 3.18 7.52 -19.19
CA PRO A 192 3.12 8.31 -17.97
C PRO A 192 2.99 7.45 -16.70
N ILE A 193 2.48 6.22 -16.83
CA ILE A 193 2.31 5.24 -15.74
C ILE A 193 3.48 4.25 -15.75
N SER A 194 4.14 4.12 -14.59
CA SER A 194 5.30 3.26 -14.40
C SER A 194 4.93 1.76 -14.48
N PHE A 195 5.88 0.95 -14.93
CA PHE A 195 5.80 -0.50 -14.73
C PHE A 195 6.13 -0.84 -13.27
N PRO A 196 5.44 -1.75 -12.57
CA PRO A 196 4.42 -2.66 -13.09
C PRO A 196 2.98 -2.16 -13.00
N ALA A 197 2.72 -0.93 -12.53
CA ALA A 197 1.36 -0.41 -12.39
C ALA A 197 0.59 -0.37 -13.73
N ASN A 198 1.29 -0.23 -14.85
CA ASN A 198 0.70 -0.17 -16.19
C ASN A 198 0.26 -1.53 -16.79
N ILE A 199 0.39 -2.65 -16.08
CA ILE A 199 -0.08 -3.96 -16.57
C ILE A 199 -1.41 -4.35 -15.94
N ARG A 200 -2.31 -4.96 -16.72
CA ARG A 200 -3.68 -5.31 -16.30
C ARG A 200 -3.76 -6.19 -15.04
N GLN A 201 -2.77 -7.06 -14.82
CA GLN A 201 -2.71 -7.94 -13.64
C GLN A 201 -2.48 -7.18 -12.33
N VAL A 202 -2.04 -5.92 -12.40
CA VAL A 202 -1.73 -5.08 -11.24
C VAL A 202 -2.79 -3.99 -11.12
N ILE A 203 -3.19 -3.68 -9.89
CA ILE A 203 -4.08 -2.56 -9.60
C ILE A 203 -3.20 -1.31 -9.45
N CYS A 204 -3.29 -0.42 -10.44
CA CYS A 204 -2.62 0.86 -10.46
C CYS A 204 -3.28 1.84 -9.49
N ILE A 205 -2.49 2.46 -8.60
CA ILE A 205 -3.00 3.39 -7.59
C ILE A 205 -2.33 4.77 -7.75
N HIS A 206 -3.18 5.79 -7.90
CA HIS A 206 -2.83 7.20 -7.87
C HIS A 206 -3.06 7.80 -6.47
N SER A 207 -2.54 8.99 -6.23
CA SER A 207 -2.67 9.71 -4.95
C SER A 207 -3.83 10.72 -4.97
N SER A 208 -4.59 10.81 -3.88
CA SER A 208 -5.51 11.90 -3.61
C SER A 208 -5.32 12.44 -2.19
N ASP A 209 -5.83 13.63 -1.90
CA ASP A 209 -6.03 14.07 -0.51
C ASP A 209 -7.19 13.34 0.16
N GLY A 210 -7.44 13.65 1.44
CA GLY A 210 -8.52 13.02 2.21
C GLY A 210 -9.93 13.40 1.75
N ASP A 211 -10.09 14.50 1.00
CA ASP A 211 -11.35 14.91 0.38
C ASP A 211 -11.58 14.29 -1.01
N GLY A 212 -10.59 13.53 -1.48
CA GLY A 212 -10.58 12.81 -2.75
C GLY A 212 -10.07 13.63 -3.93
N ASN A 213 -9.53 14.83 -3.73
CA ASN A 213 -8.94 15.60 -4.82
C ASN A 213 -7.62 14.95 -5.28
N PRO A 214 -7.44 14.70 -6.57
CA PRO A 214 -6.23 14.04 -7.06
C PRO A 214 -4.99 14.92 -6.86
N SER A 215 -3.87 14.27 -6.55
CA SER A 215 -2.57 14.92 -6.46
C SER A 215 -2.18 15.56 -7.79
N LEU A 216 -1.61 16.77 -7.74
CA LEU A 216 -1.06 17.46 -8.92
C LEU A 216 0.13 16.72 -9.55
N ARG A 217 0.70 15.75 -8.82
CA ARG A 217 1.84 14.93 -9.23
C ARG A 217 1.45 13.60 -9.87
N ASN A 218 0.16 13.28 -9.88
CA ASN A 218 -0.30 12.08 -10.56
C ASN A 218 0.02 12.17 -12.06
N PRO A 219 0.52 11.08 -12.67
CA PRO A 219 0.52 10.97 -14.12
C PRO A 219 -0.93 11.01 -14.64
N PRO A 220 -1.17 11.47 -15.89
CA PRO A 220 -2.49 11.40 -16.50
C PRO A 220 -3.09 9.99 -16.39
N SER A 221 -4.33 9.93 -15.91
CA SER A 221 -5.06 8.67 -15.81
C SER A 221 -5.34 8.06 -17.18
N THR A 222 -5.56 6.75 -17.20
CA THR A 222 -6.01 6.01 -18.39
C THR A 222 -7.24 5.19 -18.04
N HIS A 223 -7.91 4.61 -19.05
CA HIS A 223 -9.13 3.82 -18.84
C HIS A 223 -8.95 2.69 -17.82
N ASP A 224 -7.81 1.99 -17.87
CA ASP A 224 -7.51 0.85 -17.00
C ASP A 224 -6.76 1.24 -15.72
N CYS A 225 -6.33 2.51 -15.61
CA CYS A 225 -5.51 3.02 -14.51
C CYS A 225 -5.94 4.44 -14.14
N ASN A 226 -7.00 4.53 -13.35
CA ASN A 226 -7.57 5.80 -12.87
C ASN A 226 -7.97 5.77 -11.39
N LEU A 227 -7.78 4.65 -10.69
CA LEU A 227 -8.05 4.56 -9.25
C LEU A 227 -7.07 5.44 -8.47
N ALA A 228 -7.60 6.22 -7.53
CA ALA A 228 -6.84 7.02 -6.58
C ALA A 228 -7.35 6.77 -5.16
N ILE A 229 -6.50 6.92 -4.16
CA ILE A 229 -6.89 6.90 -2.73
C ILE A 229 -6.00 7.87 -1.96
N LEU A 230 -6.33 8.13 -0.69
CA LEU A 230 -5.53 8.93 0.21
C LEU A 230 -4.03 8.61 0.06
N GLY A 231 -3.26 9.62 -0.31
CA GLY A 231 -1.81 9.55 -0.45
C GLY A 231 -1.12 10.89 -0.22
N GLU A 232 -1.85 11.96 0.11
CA GLU A 232 -1.29 13.30 0.34
C GLU A 232 -1.32 13.71 1.82
N GLY A 233 -0.17 14.16 2.33
CA GLY A 233 -0.04 14.71 3.69
C GLY A 233 -0.33 13.68 4.78
N VAL A 234 0.11 12.44 4.61
CA VAL A 234 -0.17 11.33 5.53
C VAL A 234 1.00 11.10 6.47
N ALA A 235 0.75 11.00 7.78
CA ALA A 235 1.79 10.61 8.74
C ALA A 235 1.81 9.09 8.97
N ALA A 236 2.99 8.49 8.86
CA ALA A 236 3.25 7.11 9.26
C ALA A 236 4.66 6.96 9.88
N ALA A 237 5.02 5.73 10.25
CA ALA A 237 6.22 5.44 11.03
C ALA A 237 7.46 5.78 10.21
N TRP A 238 8.53 6.18 10.88
CA TRP A 238 9.82 6.41 10.25
C TRP A 238 10.94 5.91 11.16
N PRO A 239 12.04 5.35 10.62
CA PRO A 239 13.14 4.88 11.45
C PRO A 239 13.68 5.98 12.35
N GLN A 240 13.76 5.68 13.64
CA GLN A 240 14.07 6.67 14.68
C GLN A 240 15.48 7.25 14.56
N ASP A 241 16.40 6.49 13.97
CA ASP A 241 17.78 6.88 13.68
C ASP A 241 17.90 7.81 12.46
N LEU A 242 16.92 7.81 11.57
CA LEU A 242 16.90 8.62 10.35
C LEU A 242 16.12 9.94 10.51
N PHE A 243 15.25 10.06 11.50
CA PHE A 243 14.44 11.26 11.71
C PHE A 243 14.02 11.43 13.18
N THR A 244 14.45 12.54 13.80
CA THR A 244 14.23 12.81 15.23
C THR A 244 13.43 14.08 15.51
N GLU A 245 12.91 14.76 14.48
CA GLU A 245 12.30 16.09 14.63
C GLU A 245 10.87 16.07 15.19
N ARG A 246 10.24 14.89 15.33
CA ARG A 246 8.90 14.74 15.91
C ARG A 246 8.90 13.78 17.09
N GLU A 247 8.26 14.19 18.18
CA GLU A 247 8.11 13.37 19.40
C GLU A 247 7.33 12.08 19.14
N ASP A 248 6.37 12.12 18.21
CA ASP A 248 5.55 10.96 17.84
C ASP A 248 6.28 9.94 16.93
N LYS A 249 7.51 10.25 16.51
CA LYS A 249 8.34 9.41 15.63
C LYS A 249 7.69 9.10 14.29
N LEU A 250 6.71 9.92 13.88
CA LEU A 250 6.07 9.81 12.58
C LEU A 250 6.71 10.79 11.60
N ARG A 251 6.66 10.45 10.32
CA ARG A 251 7.04 11.35 9.23
C ARG A 251 5.88 11.50 8.27
N VAL A 252 5.68 12.72 7.77
CA VAL A 252 4.62 13.04 6.81
C VAL A 252 5.16 12.86 5.41
N ALA A 253 4.38 12.13 4.60
CA ALA A 253 4.70 11.83 3.22
C ALA A 253 3.51 12.08 2.29
N SER A 254 3.83 12.35 1.03
CA SER A 254 2.88 12.53 -0.06
C SER A 254 3.31 11.78 -1.32
N GLY A 255 2.40 11.01 -1.94
CA GLY A 255 2.58 10.40 -3.27
C GLY A 255 1.80 9.11 -3.49
N SER A 256 1.82 8.59 -4.73
CA SER A 256 1.20 7.31 -5.09
C SER A 256 1.81 6.12 -4.33
N SER A 257 3.07 6.22 -3.92
CA SER A 257 3.76 5.28 -3.02
C SER A 257 3.19 5.26 -1.59
N VAL A 258 2.57 6.34 -1.13
CA VAL A 258 1.80 6.43 0.11
C VAL A 258 0.40 5.85 -0.10
N ALA A 259 -0.23 6.17 -1.24
CA ALA A 259 -1.57 5.68 -1.58
C ALA A 259 -1.63 4.17 -1.79
N THR A 260 -0.61 3.58 -2.42
CA THR A 260 -0.57 2.14 -2.76
C THR A 260 -0.69 1.21 -1.54
N PRO A 261 0.08 1.37 -0.45
CA PRO A 261 -0.07 0.54 0.74
C PRO A 261 -1.39 0.80 1.49
N ILE A 262 -1.96 2.01 1.40
CA ILE A 262 -3.30 2.29 1.93
C ILE A 262 -4.36 1.52 1.14
N ALA A 263 -4.28 1.52 -0.20
CA ALA A 263 -5.15 0.71 -1.04
C ALA A 263 -5.00 -0.80 -0.76
N ALA A 264 -3.77 -1.29 -0.66
CA ALA A 264 -3.49 -2.68 -0.31
C ALA A 264 -4.05 -3.03 1.08
N GLY A 265 -3.87 -2.15 2.05
CA GLY A 265 -4.43 -2.32 3.38
C GLY A 265 -5.95 -2.29 3.41
N LEU A 266 -6.60 -1.47 2.58
CA LEU A 266 -8.05 -1.43 2.47
C LEU A 266 -8.61 -2.72 1.86
N ALA A 267 -7.96 -3.26 0.82
CA ALA A 267 -8.31 -4.56 0.27
C ALA A 267 -8.18 -5.67 1.32
N ALA A 268 -7.09 -5.65 2.11
CA ALA A 268 -6.89 -6.59 3.19
C ALA A 268 -7.98 -6.48 4.27
N LEU A 269 -8.34 -5.25 4.65
CA LEU A 269 -9.39 -4.95 5.60
C LEU A 269 -10.75 -5.49 5.10
N ILE A 270 -11.10 -5.28 3.83
CA ILE A 270 -12.34 -5.80 3.25
C ILE A 270 -12.37 -7.34 3.29
N ILE A 271 -11.25 -8.00 2.98
CA ILE A 271 -11.13 -9.47 3.07
C ILE A 271 -11.32 -9.93 4.52
N GLU A 272 -10.67 -9.28 5.47
CA GLU A 272 -10.81 -9.62 6.90
C GLU A 272 -12.24 -9.37 7.38
N TYR A 273 -12.80 -8.20 7.07
CA TYR A 273 -14.16 -7.81 7.43
C TYR A 273 -15.15 -8.84 6.92
N ALA A 274 -15.17 -9.15 5.63
CA ALA A 274 -16.10 -10.12 5.05
C ALA A 274 -15.93 -11.53 5.62
N SER A 275 -14.71 -11.89 6.04
CA SER A 275 -14.42 -13.18 6.67
C SER A 275 -14.92 -13.28 8.12
N GLN A 276 -15.24 -12.16 8.77
CA GLN A 276 -15.68 -12.10 10.17
C GLN A 276 -17.21 -12.15 10.30
N GLY A 277 -17.81 -13.33 10.16
CA GLY A 277 -19.26 -13.49 10.34
C GLY A 277 -19.90 -14.54 9.44
N GLY A 278 -19.17 -15.03 8.44
CA GLY A 278 -19.62 -16.15 7.63
C GLY A 278 -19.49 -17.49 8.37
N SER A 279 -20.41 -18.41 8.09
CA SER A 279 -20.17 -19.84 8.32
C SER A 279 -18.91 -20.28 7.58
N ALA A 280 -18.25 -21.37 8.02
CA ALA A 280 -17.06 -21.90 7.34
C ALA A 280 -17.31 -22.17 5.84
N LEU A 281 -18.54 -22.50 5.46
CA LEU A 281 -18.94 -22.72 4.07
C LEU A 281 -18.99 -21.41 3.27
N GLU A 282 -19.56 -20.32 3.80
CA GLU A 282 -19.58 -19.00 3.15
C GLU A 282 -18.17 -18.40 3.01
N ILE A 283 -17.30 -18.63 3.99
CA ILE A 283 -15.89 -18.24 3.92
C ILE A 283 -15.17 -18.95 2.77
N VAL A 284 -15.44 -20.25 2.58
CA VAL A 284 -14.77 -21.07 1.56
C VAL A 284 -15.32 -20.82 0.15
N THR A 285 -16.63 -20.54 0.00
CA THR A 285 -17.27 -20.40 -1.31
C THR A 285 -17.40 -18.96 -1.79
N LYS A 286 -17.75 -18.02 -0.91
CA LYS A 286 -18.08 -16.63 -1.28
C LYS A 286 -16.88 -15.70 -1.23
N TRP A 287 -16.14 -15.73 -0.12
CA TRP A 287 -15.03 -14.78 0.13
C TRP A 287 -13.71 -15.18 -0.51
N LYS A 288 -13.59 -16.39 -1.06
CA LYS A 288 -12.42 -16.81 -1.85
C LYS A 288 -12.25 -15.96 -3.12
N ARG A 289 -13.36 -15.50 -3.72
CA ARG A 289 -13.34 -14.64 -4.92
C ARG A 289 -12.66 -13.29 -4.68
N LEU A 290 -12.71 -12.77 -3.44
CA LEU A 290 -12.04 -11.54 -3.06
C LEU A 290 -10.51 -11.62 -3.22
N LYS A 291 -9.94 -12.83 -3.31
CA LYS A 291 -8.51 -13.05 -3.53
C LYS A 291 -8.15 -13.02 -5.02
N HIS A 292 -8.57 -11.97 -5.71
CA HIS A 292 -8.21 -11.76 -7.11
C HIS A 292 -8.28 -10.28 -7.47
N CYS A 293 -7.33 -9.79 -8.28
CA CYS A 293 -7.24 -8.37 -8.62
C CYS A 293 -8.51 -7.83 -9.29
N ASP A 294 -9.14 -8.63 -10.15
CA ASP A 294 -10.34 -8.18 -10.87
C ASP A 294 -11.52 -7.92 -9.94
N GLU A 295 -11.72 -8.77 -8.92
CA GLU A 295 -12.81 -8.63 -7.95
C GLU A 295 -12.55 -7.45 -7.01
N ILE A 296 -11.31 -7.26 -6.55
CA ILE A 296 -10.94 -6.09 -5.75
C ILE A 296 -11.06 -4.79 -6.58
N ARG A 297 -10.71 -4.81 -7.86
CA ARG A 297 -10.87 -3.66 -8.75
C ARG A 297 -12.34 -3.26 -8.89
N LYS A 298 -13.25 -4.22 -9.09
CA LYS A 298 -14.71 -3.97 -9.11
C LYS A 298 -15.20 -3.36 -7.80
N LEU A 299 -14.77 -3.91 -6.68
CA LEU A 299 -15.12 -3.38 -5.36
C LEU A 299 -14.65 -1.94 -5.20
N PHE A 300 -13.39 -1.66 -5.54
CA PHE A 300 -12.85 -0.31 -5.46
C PHE A 300 -13.63 0.66 -6.35
N GLN A 301 -13.91 0.28 -7.60
CA GLN A 301 -14.72 1.09 -8.52
C GLN A 301 -16.11 1.39 -7.96
N SER A 302 -16.77 0.41 -7.31
CA SER A 302 -18.11 0.59 -6.72
C SER A 302 -18.17 1.56 -5.53
N MET A 303 -17.01 1.91 -4.96
CA MET A 303 -16.88 2.83 -3.82
C MET A 303 -16.11 4.11 -4.20
N THR A 304 -16.05 4.45 -5.49
CA THR A 304 -15.34 5.64 -5.97
C THR A 304 -16.23 6.84 -6.19
N ARG A 305 -15.61 8.03 -6.14
CA ARG A 305 -16.15 9.29 -6.63
C ARG A 305 -15.22 9.82 -7.72
N GLU A 306 -15.77 10.12 -8.89
CA GLU A 306 -14.96 10.66 -9.99
C GLU A 306 -14.59 12.14 -9.71
N ARG A 307 -13.30 12.46 -9.83
CA ARG A 307 -12.77 13.82 -9.75
C ARG A 307 -11.63 14.01 -10.75
N ALA A 308 -11.80 14.95 -11.68
CA ALA A 308 -10.79 15.33 -12.67
C ALA A 308 -10.16 14.13 -13.42
N GLY A 309 -10.99 13.15 -13.80
CA GLY A 309 -10.56 11.95 -14.53
C GLY A 309 -9.97 10.83 -13.67
N TYR A 310 -9.96 10.98 -12.34
CA TYR A 310 -9.57 9.93 -11.40
C TYR A 310 -10.78 9.42 -10.61
N LEU A 311 -10.81 8.12 -10.36
CA LEU A 311 -11.78 7.45 -9.50
C LEU A 311 -11.21 7.40 -8.08
N SER A 312 -11.57 8.39 -7.25
CA SER A 312 -11.10 8.46 -5.86
C SER A 312 -11.90 7.51 -4.97
N ILE A 313 -11.22 6.53 -4.37
CA ILE A 313 -11.79 5.50 -3.50
C ILE A 313 -12.22 6.16 -2.18
N ALA A 314 -13.50 6.05 -1.86
CA ALA A 314 -14.12 6.55 -0.64
C ALA A 314 -14.71 5.36 0.15
N PRO A 315 -13.97 4.78 1.12
CA PRO A 315 -14.39 3.59 1.87
C PRO A 315 -15.74 3.73 2.56
N SER A 316 -16.10 4.95 3.00
CA SER A 316 -17.41 5.25 3.58
C SER A 316 -18.55 4.83 2.64
N SER A 317 -18.35 4.93 1.32
CA SER A 317 -19.36 4.46 0.37
C SER A 317 -19.70 2.99 0.54
N LEU A 318 -18.80 2.14 1.05
CA LEU A 318 -19.05 0.72 1.35
C LEU A 318 -19.47 0.48 2.80
N PHE A 319 -18.87 1.20 3.76
CA PHE A 319 -19.01 0.94 5.20
C PHE A 319 -20.04 1.83 5.93
N ASP A 320 -20.67 2.79 5.26
CA ASP A 320 -21.67 3.73 5.83
C ASP A 320 -23.01 3.04 6.16
N TYR A 321 -22.95 2.13 7.13
CA TYR A 321 -24.08 1.48 7.76
C TYR A 321 -23.93 1.62 9.28
N HIS A 322 -25.04 1.66 10.00
CA HIS A 322 -25.05 1.82 11.45
C HIS A 322 -26.06 0.85 12.09
N GLY A 323 -25.83 0.50 13.36
CA GLY A 323 -26.67 -0.43 14.11
C GLY A 323 -26.11 -1.86 14.13
N GLU A 324 -26.87 -2.79 14.72
CA GLU A 324 -26.43 -4.17 14.97
C GLU A 324 -26.30 -5.01 13.69
N ASP A 325 -27.00 -4.65 12.61
CA ASP A 325 -27.00 -5.36 11.33
C ASP A 325 -25.99 -4.80 10.31
N MET A 326 -25.20 -3.79 10.69
CA MET A 326 -24.20 -3.12 9.86
C MET A 326 -23.29 -4.11 9.13
N HIS A 327 -22.73 -5.08 9.86
CA HIS A 327 -21.82 -6.07 9.29
C HIS A 327 -22.49 -6.91 8.19
N GLN A 328 -23.72 -7.37 8.43
CA GLN A 328 -24.48 -8.15 7.45
C GLN A 328 -24.79 -7.34 6.19
N ARG A 329 -25.11 -6.05 6.32
CA ARG A 329 -25.39 -5.16 5.18
C ARG A 329 -24.16 -4.91 4.33
N VAL A 330 -23.01 -4.64 4.94
CA VAL A 330 -21.73 -4.49 4.23
C VAL A 330 -21.40 -5.78 3.48
N CYS A 331 -21.49 -6.94 4.14
CA CYS A 331 -21.27 -8.24 3.49
C CYS A 331 -22.26 -8.52 2.35
N GLY A 332 -23.54 -8.18 2.52
CA GLY A 332 -24.55 -8.26 1.46
C GLY A 332 -24.16 -7.42 0.25
N ARG A 333 -23.75 -6.17 0.47
CA ARG A 333 -23.31 -5.28 -0.61
C ARG A 333 -22.06 -5.78 -1.32
N ILE A 334 -21.06 -6.29 -0.58
CA ILE A 334 -19.87 -6.90 -1.19
C ILE A 334 -20.30 -8.06 -2.09
N ALA A 335 -21.23 -8.90 -1.63
CA ALA A 335 -21.75 -10.01 -2.42
C ALA A 335 -22.41 -9.54 -3.72
N ASP A 336 -23.30 -8.55 -3.63
CA ASP A 336 -24.02 -8.01 -4.78
C ASP A 336 -23.04 -7.44 -5.81
N ILE A 337 -21.96 -6.78 -5.37
CA ILE A 337 -20.91 -6.27 -6.27
C ILE A 337 -20.15 -7.42 -6.95
N LEU A 338 -19.81 -8.47 -6.21
CA LEU A 338 -19.14 -9.63 -6.78
C LEU A 338 -20.05 -10.37 -7.79
N ASP A 339 -21.35 -10.43 -7.53
CA ASP A 339 -22.32 -11.12 -8.37
C ASP A 339 -22.83 -10.26 -9.52
N SER A 340 -22.62 -8.94 -9.47
CA SER A 340 -22.87 -8.04 -10.60
C SER A 340 -21.81 -8.28 -11.69
N LEU A 341 -22.13 -9.20 -12.61
CA LEU A 341 -21.68 -9.40 -14.00
C LEU A 341 -22.26 -10.74 -14.48
#